data_AF-A0A8J2LPR7-F1
#
_entry.id   AF-A0A8J2LPR7-F1
#
_cell.length_a   1.000
_cell.length_b   1.000
_cell.length_c   1.000
_cell.angle_alpha   90.00
_cell.angle_beta   90.00
_cell.angle_gamma   90.00
#
_symmetry.space_group_name_H-M   'P 1'
#
loop_
_entity.id
_entity.type
_entity.pdbx_description
1 polymer ?
#
loop_
_entity_poly.entity_id
_entity_poly.type
_entity_poly.pdbx_seq_one_letter_code
_entity_poly.pdbx_strand_id
1 'polypeptide(L)'
;MWHARSQFKKYDDRKDEKKFLELLDEYKQKKFVLNCICKRKRWVWLNNLWEIITNIFRFIRQFIWCCCCPPILGYCLNKVAFWPPPREYYFFIDDDKQNIGKSDKEPLTRQYIVRKANKNCLKRKDWRFGFEHQCAAEIFGIECFVTETEKKNHIACVFVRKSRPRYTLLFSHPNGSDMSDHLVGLPNLHDAARFFNCNICSYDYSGYGISEGNPSEKNMYSDISAVYKYLLEDLCIPEANIILWGYSIGTVASIELAKQASKLAGLILLAPVASIIRTICWRKCCWERSEQCGHLADCCSDRFNSVKKISEIKMPTLIAHGAQDMIVRIEHGKALYQLCPGAVKPLWIPDVGHNNLENSSMLWQRMRKFINKEARPPLERKRFKTSEKLIKKHSKNKDSHYKKESEKKIREV
;
A
#
# COMPACT_ATOMS: atom_id res chain seq x y z
N MET A 1 17.88 10.36 -0.94
CA MET A 1 16.94 10.28 -2.09
C MET A 1 15.79 11.27 -2.05
N TRP A 2 15.50 11.93 -0.92
CA TRP A 2 14.53 13.03 -0.81
C TRP A 2 15.02 14.32 -1.51
N HIS A 3 15.47 14.18 -2.76
CA HIS A 3 15.89 15.25 -3.66
C HIS A 3 15.93 14.80 -5.13
N ALA A 4 15.60 13.54 -5.47
CA ALA A 4 15.39 13.17 -6.87
C ALA A 4 14.12 13.80 -7.47
N ARG A 5 13.29 14.49 -6.68
CA ARG A 5 12.10 15.20 -7.15
C ARG A 5 12.33 16.67 -7.53
N SER A 6 13.38 17.33 -7.01
CA SER A 6 13.55 18.79 -7.18
C SER A 6 14.56 19.21 -8.25
N GLN A 7 15.33 18.27 -8.82
CA GLN A 7 16.37 18.60 -9.82
C GLN A 7 16.06 18.21 -11.27
N PHE A 8 14.99 17.47 -11.53
CA PHE A 8 14.70 17.02 -12.91
C PHE A 8 13.60 17.87 -13.54
N LYS A 9 13.99 19.09 -13.96
CA LYS A 9 13.26 19.85 -14.97
C LYS A 9 13.56 19.23 -16.34
N LYS A 10 12.51 18.74 -17.01
CA LYS A 10 12.41 18.18 -18.38
C LYS A 10 12.76 16.68 -18.51
N TYR A 11 11.72 15.91 -18.85
CA TYR A 11 11.62 14.46 -18.83
C TYR A 11 12.28 13.78 -20.04
N ASP A 12 13.25 12.89 -19.80
CA ASP A 12 13.63 11.79 -20.69
C ASP A 12 13.42 10.48 -19.91
N ASP A 13 12.26 9.84 -20.11
CA ASP A 13 11.76 8.73 -19.28
C ASP A 13 12.75 7.55 -19.12
N ARG A 14 13.64 7.33 -20.10
CA ARG A 14 14.59 6.20 -20.06
C ARG A 14 15.85 6.49 -19.25
N LYS A 15 16.37 7.73 -19.28
CA LYS A 15 17.55 8.12 -18.48
C LYS A 15 17.21 8.18 -16.99
N ASP A 16 16.01 8.67 -16.67
CA ASP A 16 15.49 8.72 -15.31
C ASP A 16 15.35 7.32 -14.71
N GLU A 17 14.87 6.35 -15.50
CA GLU A 17 14.72 4.96 -15.05
C GLU A 17 16.08 4.33 -14.70
N LYS A 18 17.07 4.49 -15.58
CA LYS A 18 18.41 3.94 -15.34
C LYS A 18 19.02 4.52 -14.06
N LYS A 19 18.92 5.85 -13.89
CA LYS A 19 19.39 6.54 -12.70
C LYS A 19 18.66 6.09 -11.43
N PHE A 20 17.35 5.86 -11.51
CA PHE A 20 16.57 5.31 -10.40
C PHE A 20 17.08 3.93 -9.97
N LEU A 21 17.31 3.01 -10.93
CA LEU A 21 17.85 1.68 -10.64
C LEU A 21 19.28 1.72 -10.08
N GLU A 22 20.14 2.58 -10.63
CA GLU A 22 21.51 2.81 -10.12
C GLU A 22 21.48 3.31 -8.67
N LEU A 23 20.58 4.25 -8.34
CA LEU A 23 20.38 4.72 -6.96
C LEU A 23 19.84 3.62 -6.02
N LEU A 24 18.98 2.72 -6.48
CA LEU A 24 18.56 1.61 -5.64
C LEU A 24 19.76 0.74 -5.24
N ASP A 25 20.59 0.37 -6.22
CA ASP A 25 21.74 -0.49 -5.98
C ASP A 25 22.83 0.19 -5.15
N GLU A 26 23.10 1.48 -5.37
CA GLU A 26 24.08 2.26 -4.58
C GLU A 26 23.73 2.25 -3.08
N TYR A 27 22.43 2.27 -2.76
CA TYR A 27 21.94 2.34 -1.39
C TYR A 27 21.33 1.02 -0.89
N LYS A 28 21.54 -0.09 -1.60
CA LYS A 28 20.98 -1.42 -1.28
C LYS A 28 21.22 -1.87 0.16
N GLN A 29 22.38 -1.52 0.73
CA GLN A 29 22.75 -1.87 2.11
C GLN A 29 22.44 -0.80 3.16
N LYS A 30 21.89 0.35 2.77
CA LYS A 30 21.65 1.48 3.67
C LYS A 30 20.18 1.51 4.11
N LYS A 31 19.94 1.52 5.42
CA LYS A 31 18.62 1.86 5.96
C LYS A 31 18.45 3.37 5.86
N PHE A 32 17.49 3.83 5.08
CA PHE A 32 17.20 5.25 4.98
C PHE A 32 16.49 5.73 6.24
N VAL A 33 17.00 6.81 6.83
CA VAL A 33 16.37 7.52 7.93
C VAL A 33 16.04 8.91 7.44
N LEU A 34 14.78 9.32 7.57
CA LEU A 34 14.37 10.68 7.24
C LEU A 34 14.88 11.60 8.37
N ASN A 35 15.96 12.34 8.11
CA ASN A 35 16.48 13.31 9.07
C ASN A 35 15.64 14.60 8.99
N CYS A 36 14.82 14.81 10.00
CA CYS A 36 14.09 16.07 10.20
C CYS A 36 15.10 17.23 10.40
N ILE A 37 15.05 18.23 9.52
CA ILE A 37 15.91 19.44 9.56
C ILE A 37 15.37 20.55 10.47
N CYS A 38 14.15 20.40 10.98
CA CYS A 38 13.52 21.39 11.83
C CYS A 38 14.16 21.33 13.25
N LYS A 39 14.43 22.49 13.89
CA LYS A 39 15.00 22.56 15.25
C LYS A 39 14.05 21.88 16.24
N ARG A 40 14.38 20.67 16.68
CA ARG A 40 13.55 19.87 17.62
C ARG A 40 13.31 20.68 18.91
N LYS A 41 12.04 20.84 19.31
CA LYS A 41 11.71 21.38 20.64
C LYS A 41 12.09 20.37 21.73
N ARG A 42 12.51 20.88 22.89
CA ARG A 42 13.02 20.17 24.09
C ARG A 42 12.20 18.95 24.54
N TRP A 43 10.92 18.89 24.17
CA TRP A 43 9.95 17.87 24.57
C TRP A 43 9.95 16.57 23.74
N VAL A 44 10.57 16.56 22.54
CA VAL A 44 10.67 15.33 21.72
C VAL A 44 11.60 14.30 22.36
N TRP A 45 12.58 14.75 23.16
CA TRP A 45 13.47 13.86 23.91
C TRP A 45 12.71 13.04 24.97
N LEU A 46 11.73 13.65 25.65
CA LEU A 46 10.86 12.96 26.62
C LEU A 46 10.00 11.88 25.94
N ASN A 47 9.47 12.13 24.73
CA ASN A 47 8.72 11.13 23.97
C ASN A 47 9.60 9.94 23.55
N ASN A 48 10.82 10.20 23.08
CA ASN A 48 11.77 9.14 22.72
C ASN A 48 12.22 8.33 23.96
N LEU A 49 12.43 9.00 25.10
CA LEU A 49 12.76 8.33 26.35
C LEU A 49 11.59 7.44 26.82
N TRP A 50 10.36 7.93 26.67
CA TRP A 50 9.14 7.18 26.99
C TRP A 50 8.92 5.97 26.07
N GLU A 51 9.24 6.08 24.79
CA GLU A 51 9.24 4.93 23.86
C GLU A 51 10.31 3.89 24.24
N ILE A 52 11.50 4.32 24.63
CA ILE A 52 12.57 3.41 25.09
C ILE A 52 12.14 2.69 26.37
N ILE A 53 11.58 3.42 27.35
CA ILE A 53 11.07 2.86 28.60
C ILE A 53 9.93 1.87 28.34
N THR A 54 8.97 2.22 27.49
CA THR A 54 7.85 1.31 27.13
C THR A 54 8.32 0.07 26.36
N ASN A 55 9.36 0.18 25.53
CA ASN A 55 9.98 -0.97 24.87
C ASN A 55 10.72 -1.89 25.85
N ILE A 56 11.40 -1.34 26.86
CA ILE A 56 12.04 -2.12 27.93
C ILE A 56 10.97 -2.86 28.76
N PHE A 57 9.88 -2.18 29.14
CA PHE A 57 8.76 -2.81 29.83
C PHE A 57 8.04 -3.88 28.99
N ARG A 58 7.95 -3.69 27.65
CA ARG A 58 7.42 -4.72 26.73
C ARG A 58 8.31 -5.96 26.69
N PHE A 59 9.62 -5.80 26.74
CA PHE A 59 10.59 -6.89 26.71
C PHE A 59 10.57 -7.72 28.01
N ILE A 60 10.51 -7.05 29.17
CA ILE A 60 10.40 -7.70 30.49
C ILE A 60 9.09 -8.50 30.60
N ARG A 61 7.99 -7.96 30.05
CA ARG A 61 6.71 -8.65 30.01
C ARG A 61 6.67 -9.83 29.03
N GLN A 62 7.56 -9.86 28.04
CA GLN A 62 7.72 -10.96 27.08
C GLN A 62 8.43 -12.16 27.70
N PHE A 63 9.37 -11.91 28.63
CA PHE A 63 10.18 -12.94 29.28
C PHE A 63 9.41 -13.75 30.34
N ILE A 64 8.54 -13.07 31.10
CA ILE A 64 7.71 -13.70 32.15
C ILE A 64 6.56 -14.56 31.55
N TRP A 65 6.30 -14.45 30.24
CA TRP A 65 5.07 -14.93 29.60
C TRP A 65 5.22 -16.20 28.76
N CYS A 66 6.45 -16.67 28.52
CA CYS A 66 6.73 -17.93 27.82
C CYS A 66 6.45 -19.19 28.66
N CYS A 67 6.18 -19.06 29.97
CA CYS A 67 6.10 -20.20 30.88
C CYS A 67 4.67 -20.72 31.16
N CYS A 68 3.60 -20.10 30.65
CA CYS A 68 2.21 -20.48 31.00
C CYS A 68 1.25 -20.50 29.79
N CYS A 69 0.47 -21.58 29.63
CA CYS A 69 -0.65 -21.74 28.69
C CYS A 69 -1.87 -22.36 29.41
N PRO A 70 -3.13 -22.30 28.89
CA PRO A 70 -3.80 -21.34 27.98
C PRO A 70 -5.19 -20.87 28.53
N PRO A 71 -5.72 -19.66 28.18
CA PRO A 71 -6.37 -19.37 26.87
C PRO A 71 -6.01 -17.99 26.25
N ILE A 72 -4.93 -17.33 26.69
CA ILE A 72 -4.61 -15.93 26.32
C ILE A 72 -3.82 -15.80 24.99
N LEU A 73 -3.50 -16.92 24.31
CA LEU A 73 -2.62 -16.92 23.12
C LEU A 73 -3.12 -16.02 21.98
N GLY A 74 -4.42 -16.06 21.64
CA GLY A 74 -4.96 -15.34 20.48
C GLY A 74 -4.87 -13.81 20.58
N TYR A 75 -5.12 -13.25 21.76
CA TYR A 75 -5.04 -11.80 22.00
C TYR A 75 -3.59 -11.32 21.97
N CYS A 76 -2.66 -12.07 22.54
CA CYS A 76 -1.26 -11.69 22.58
C CYS A 76 -0.54 -11.87 21.24
N LEU A 77 -0.90 -12.89 20.45
CA LEU A 77 -0.40 -13.04 19.09
C LEU A 77 -0.78 -11.83 18.20
N ASN A 78 -1.96 -11.23 18.39
CA ASN A 78 -2.30 -9.97 17.70
C ASN A 78 -1.33 -8.83 18.06
N LYS A 79 -0.99 -8.67 19.34
CA LYS A 79 -0.08 -7.60 19.80
C LYS A 79 1.39 -7.82 19.38
N VAL A 80 1.77 -9.05 19.08
CA VAL A 80 3.09 -9.40 18.53
C VAL A 80 3.11 -9.30 17.00
N ALA A 81 1.99 -9.57 16.32
CA ALA A 81 1.90 -9.50 14.87
C ALA A 81 1.80 -8.06 14.33
N PHE A 82 1.19 -7.14 15.09
CA PHE A 82 0.96 -5.78 14.65
C PHE A 82 1.65 -4.74 15.53
N TRP A 83 2.44 -3.89 14.89
CA TRP A 83 3.24 -2.82 15.46
C TRP A 83 2.97 -1.53 14.68
N PRO A 84 1.79 -0.91 14.83
CA PRO A 84 1.50 0.34 14.14
C PRO A 84 2.52 1.41 14.59
N PRO A 85 3.14 2.15 13.66
CA PRO A 85 3.99 3.27 14.00
C PRO A 85 3.20 4.40 14.69
N PRO A 86 3.87 5.33 15.37
CA PRO A 86 3.23 6.57 15.80
C PRO A 86 2.65 7.31 14.59
N ARG A 87 1.54 8.03 14.79
CA ARG A 87 0.84 8.72 13.71
C ARG A 87 1.64 9.94 13.29
N GLU A 88 2.38 9.84 12.18
CA GLU A 88 3.17 10.96 11.65
C GLU A 88 2.41 11.80 10.61
N TYR A 89 1.29 11.28 10.11
CA TYR A 89 0.49 11.89 9.05
C TYR A 89 -0.96 12.14 9.45
N TYR A 90 -1.61 13.05 8.73
CA TYR A 90 -3.02 13.37 8.88
C TYR A 90 -3.69 13.61 7.54
N PHE A 91 -5.01 13.46 7.50
CA PHE A 91 -5.80 13.95 6.39
C PHE A 91 -6.34 15.34 6.71
N PHE A 92 -6.60 16.18 5.72
CA PHE A 92 -7.27 17.46 5.93
C PHE A 92 -8.25 17.78 4.80
N ILE A 93 -9.28 18.57 5.13
CA ILE A 93 -10.21 19.13 4.15
C ILE A 93 -9.68 20.52 3.76
N ASP A 94 -9.73 20.79 2.46
CA ASP A 94 -9.49 22.11 1.89
C ASP A 94 -10.82 22.87 1.85
N ASP A 95 -10.94 23.95 2.64
CA ASP A 95 -12.16 24.75 2.74
C ASP A 95 -12.44 25.57 1.45
N ASP A 96 -11.49 25.65 0.48
CA ASP A 96 -11.50 26.66 -0.59
C ASP A 96 -11.94 26.17 -2.00
N LYS A 97 -12.66 25.04 -2.09
CA LYS A 97 -13.14 24.51 -3.39
C LYS A 97 -14.22 25.37 -4.08
N GLN A 98 -14.77 26.39 -3.42
CA GLN A 98 -15.81 27.25 -4.01
C GLN A 98 -15.27 28.32 -4.98
N ASN A 99 -13.96 28.57 -5.03
CA ASN A 99 -13.35 29.58 -5.90
C ASN A 99 -12.45 28.99 -7.02
N ILE A 100 -12.91 27.94 -7.70
CA ILE A 100 -12.25 27.48 -8.95
C ILE A 100 -12.72 28.36 -10.12
N GLY A 101 -12.42 29.66 -10.02
CA GLY A 101 -12.39 30.57 -11.14
C GLY A 101 -11.01 30.52 -11.79
N LYS A 102 -10.96 30.37 -13.11
CA LYS A 102 -9.76 30.34 -13.96
C LYS A 102 -8.71 31.38 -13.53
N SER A 103 -7.66 30.97 -12.81
CA SER A 103 -6.39 31.69 -12.83
C SER A 103 -5.25 30.74 -12.51
N ASP A 104 -4.31 30.65 -13.45
CA ASP A 104 -3.03 29.93 -13.38
C ASP A 104 -2.05 30.63 -12.42
N LYS A 105 -2.48 30.89 -11.17
CA LYS A 105 -1.53 31.28 -10.11
C LYS A 105 -0.98 30.03 -9.46
N GLU A 106 0.35 29.94 -9.38
CA GLU A 106 1.10 28.79 -8.89
C GLU A 106 0.55 28.25 -7.55
N PRO A 107 0.50 26.92 -7.36
CA PRO A 107 0.00 26.29 -6.12
C PRO A 107 0.65 26.81 -4.82
N LEU A 108 1.84 27.39 -4.93
CA LEU A 108 2.71 27.76 -3.81
C LEU A 108 2.30 29.05 -3.07
N THR A 109 1.38 29.86 -3.60
CA THR A 109 0.99 31.14 -2.98
C THR A 109 -0.39 31.12 -2.31
N ARG A 110 -1.09 29.98 -2.27
CA ARG A 110 -2.41 29.89 -1.63
C ARG A 110 -2.27 29.67 -0.12
N GLN A 111 -3.01 30.45 0.67
CA GLN A 111 -3.17 30.22 2.10
C GLN A 111 -4.31 29.22 2.30
N TYR A 112 -3.98 28.01 2.75
CA TYR A 112 -4.96 26.95 3.00
C TYR A 112 -5.42 26.97 4.45
N ILE A 113 -6.73 26.93 4.70
CA ILE A 113 -7.26 26.60 6.03
C ILE A 113 -7.21 25.07 6.16
N VAL A 114 -6.19 24.58 6.88
CA VAL A 114 -5.96 23.15 7.10
C VAL A 114 -6.67 22.71 8.38
N ARG A 115 -7.70 21.86 8.26
CA ARG A 115 -8.30 21.19 9.42
C ARG A 115 -7.83 19.75 9.50
N LYS A 116 -7.09 19.41 10.56
CA LYS A 116 -6.64 18.03 10.83
C LYS A 116 -7.86 17.11 10.97
N ALA A 117 -7.91 16.06 10.16
CA ALA A 117 -8.87 14.98 10.30
C ALA A 117 -8.64 14.32 11.67
N ASN A 118 -9.67 14.35 12.51
CA ASN A 118 -9.73 13.44 13.64
C ASN A 118 -10.49 12.17 13.22
N LYS A 119 -10.49 11.14 14.07
CA LYS A 119 -11.19 9.87 13.79
C LYS A 119 -12.67 10.11 13.42
N ASN A 120 -13.32 11.09 14.06
CA ASN A 120 -14.71 11.45 13.81
C ASN A 120 -14.95 12.13 12.44
N CYS A 121 -13.88 12.56 11.77
CA CYS A 121 -13.96 13.21 10.47
C CYS A 121 -13.99 12.24 9.29
N LEU A 122 -13.75 10.94 9.47
CA LEU A 122 -13.54 9.95 8.40
C LEU A 122 -14.77 9.63 7.51
N LYS A 123 -15.83 10.44 7.53
CA LYS A 123 -16.99 10.31 6.63
C LYS A 123 -16.67 10.94 5.26
N ARG A 124 -16.98 10.22 4.17
CA ARG A 124 -16.70 10.54 2.74
C ARG A 124 -16.67 12.06 2.46
N LYS A 125 -15.45 12.60 2.34
CA LYS A 125 -15.13 13.96 1.91
C LYS A 125 -13.85 13.92 1.06
N ASP A 126 -13.59 15.00 0.33
CA ASP A 126 -12.35 15.14 -0.43
C ASP A 126 -11.19 15.47 0.51
N TRP A 127 -10.47 14.44 0.92
CA TRP A 127 -9.32 14.53 1.82
C TRP A 127 -8.03 14.79 1.05
N ARG A 128 -7.12 15.56 1.65
CA ARG A 128 -5.72 15.67 1.24
C ARG A 128 -4.82 15.00 2.26
N PHE A 129 -3.73 14.40 1.80
CA PHE A 129 -2.67 13.86 2.65
C PHE A 129 -1.76 14.98 3.13
N GLY A 130 -1.47 15.02 4.43
CA GLY A 130 -0.50 15.93 5.03
C GLY A 130 0.28 15.26 6.15
N PHE A 131 1.33 15.93 6.59
CA PHE A 131 2.18 15.48 7.70
C PHE A 131 2.14 16.46 8.85
N GLU A 132 2.19 15.94 10.09
CA GLU A 132 2.22 16.75 11.32
C GLU A 132 3.36 17.76 11.34
N HIS A 133 4.43 17.42 10.63
CA HIS A 133 5.67 18.16 10.64
C HIS A 133 5.92 18.84 9.28
N GLN A 134 6.10 20.15 9.27
CA GLN A 134 6.23 20.98 8.06
C GLN A 134 7.40 20.59 7.14
N CYS A 135 8.42 19.91 7.69
CA CYS A 135 9.52 19.33 6.90
C CYS A 135 9.11 18.07 6.10
N ALA A 136 7.88 17.55 6.24
CA ALA A 136 7.39 16.39 5.51
C ALA A 136 6.43 16.84 4.40
N ALA A 137 6.78 16.47 3.17
CA ALA A 137 6.29 17.07 1.94
C ALA A 137 4.78 16.97 1.75
N GLU A 138 4.19 18.00 1.16
CA GLU A 138 2.91 17.89 0.49
C GLU A 138 3.06 16.97 -0.73
N ILE A 139 2.23 15.94 -0.81
CA ILE A 139 2.32 14.96 -1.88
C ILE A 139 1.27 15.27 -2.94
N PHE A 140 1.71 16.03 -3.95
CA PHE A 140 0.86 16.41 -5.07
C PHE A 140 0.44 15.19 -5.91
N GLY A 141 -0.86 15.13 -6.25
CA GLY A 141 -1.40 14.13 -7.16
C GLY A 141 -1.72 12.76 -6.54
N ILE A 142 -1.75 12.66 -5.21
CA ILE A 142 -2.31 11.51 -4.50
C ILE A 142 -3.76 11.78 -4.16
N GLU A 143 -4.64 10.87 -4.57
CA GLU A 143 -6.02 10.87 -4.14
C GLU A 143 -6.11 10.14 -2.81
N CYS A 144 -6.75 10.76 -1.82
CA CYS A 144 -7.00 10.14 -0.53
C CYS A 144 -8.49 9.87 -0.39
N PHE A 145 -8.84 8.71 0.14
CA PHE A 145 -10.22 8.36 0.41
C PHE A 145 -10.30 7.51 1.67
N VAL A 146 -11.53 7.34 2.14
CA VAL A 146 -11.84 6.48 3.26
C VAL A 146 -12.90 5.49 2.81
N THR A 147 -12.72 4.22 3.17
CA THR A 147 -13.72 3.18 2.95
C THR A 147 -14.13 2.56 4.29
N GLU A 148 -15.39 2.14 4.37
CA GLU A 148 -15.95 1.46 5.53
C GLU A 148 -15.79 -0.06 5.32
N THR A 149 -15.28 -0.75 6.33
CA THR A 149 -15.12 -2.20 6.30
C THR A 149 -16.38 -2.93 6.73
N GLU A 150 -16.52 -4.21 6.41
CA GLU A 150 -17.62 -5.05 6.92
C GLU A 150 -17.68 -5.07 8.46
N LYS A 151 -16.52 -4.88 9.10
CA LYS A 151 -16.37 -4.74 10.56
C LYS A 151 -16.67 -3.33 11.08
N LYS A 152 -17.20 -2.43 10.26
CA LYS A 152 -17.61 -1.07 10.63
C LYS A 152 -16.47 -0.15 11.06
N ASN A 153 -15.24 -0.46 10.67
CA ASN A 153 -14.11 0.45 10.81
C ASN A 153 -14.00 1.32 9.57
N HIS A 154 -13.64 2.59 9.74
CA HIS A 154 -13.21 3.45 8.63
C HIS A 154 -11.69 3.35 8.48
N ILE A 155 -11.24 2.96 7.29
CA ILE A 155 -9.80 2.85 6.98
C ILE A 155 -9.40 3.90 5.95
N ALA A 156 -8.24 4.50 6.18
CA ALA A 156 -7.67 5.48 5.29
C ALA A 156 -6.93 4.81 4.12
N CYS A 157 -7.11 5.36 2.94
CA CYS A 157 -6.55 4.83 1.70
C CYS A 157 -5.98 5.94 0.83
N VAL A 158 -5.01 5.57 0.00
CA VAL A 158 -4.39 6.44 -0.99
C VAL A 158 -4.38 5.78 -2.36
N PHE A 159 -4.54 6.60 -3.41
CA PHE A 159 -4.57 6.16 -4.79
C PHE A 159 -3.67 7.06 -5.65
N VAL A 160 -2.65 6.46 -6.26
CA VAL A 160 -1.74 7.12 -7.21
C VAL A 160 -2.21 6.82 -8.63
N ARG A 161 -2.69 7.84 -9.34
CA ARG A 161 -3.19 7.70 -10.72
C ARG A 161 -2.11 7.78 -11.77
N LYS A 162 -2.25 6.98 -12.82
CA LYS A 162 -1.55 7.16 -14.10
C LYS A 162 -2.57 7.40 -15.22
N SER A 163 -2.18 8.15 -16.25
CA SER A 163 -3.08 8.54 -17.35
C SER A 163 -3.49 7.35 -18.24
N ARG A 164 -2.62 6.34 -18.38
CA ARG A 164 -2.87 5.13 -19.20
C ARG A 164 -2.30 3.87 -18.53
N PRO A 165 -2.83 3.48 -17.35
CA PRO A 165 -2.34 2.33 -16.62
C PRO A 165 -2.83 1.04 -17.28
N ARG A 166 -1.96 0.03 -17.38
CA ARG A 166 -2.38 -1.32 -17.80
C ARG A 166 -3.09 -2.05 -16.66
N TYR A 167 -2.56 -1.89 -15.45
CA TYR A 167 -3.07 -2.51 -14.24
C TYR A 167 -3.19 -1.47 -13.11
N THR A 168 -3.94 -1.86 -12.08
CA THR A 168 -3.92 -1.24 -10.76
C THR A 168 -3.28 -2.23 -9.80
N LEU A 169 -2.22 -1.81 -9.12
CA LEU A 169 -1.61 -2.59 -8.03
C LEU A 169 -2.34 -2.25 -6.73
N LEU A 170 -2.86 -3.26 -6.03
CA LEU A 170 -3.35 -3.11 -4.65
C LEU A 170 -2.23 -3.53 -3.70
N PHE A 171 -1.61 -2.55 -3.05
CA PHE A 171 -0.46 -2.74 -2.17
C PHE A 171 -0.88 -2.88 -0.71
N SER A 172 -0.45 -3.98 -0.08
CA SER A 172 -0.57 -4.26 1.35
C SER A 172 0.81 -4.14 1.99
N HIS A 173 0.99 -3.09 2.80
CA HIS A 173 2.28 -2.70 3.38
C HIS A 173 2.77 -3.69 4.47
N PRO A 174 4.08 -3.71 4.81
CA PRO A 174 4.61 -4.55 5.87
C PRO A 174 4.21 -4.04 7.26
N ASN A 175 4.46 -4.85 8.28
CA ASN A 175 4.29 -4.47 9.68
C ASN A 175 5.31 -3.38 10.07
N GLY A 176 5.03 -2.59 11.10
CA GLY A 176 5.95 -1.54 11.54
C GLY A 176 6.03 -0.34 10.61
N SER A 177 5.10 -0.25 9.65
CA SER A 177 5.04 0.80 8.64
C SER A 177 3.60 1.24 8.42
N ASP A 178 3.41 2.42 7.86
CA ASP A 178 2.12 2.95 7.40
C ASP A 178 2.20 3.54 5.99
N MET A 179 1.08 4.01 5.45
CA MET A 179 1.05 4.66 4.14
C MET A 179 2.09 5.78 4.02
N SER A 180 2.36 6.54 5.08
CA SER A 180 3.27 7.68 5.02
C SER A 180 4.69 7.24 4.66
N ASP A 181 5.18 6.14 5.24
CA ASP A 181 6.48 5.56 4.91
C ASP A 181 6.62 5.22 3.42
N HIS A 182 5.54 4.75 2.80
CA HIS A 182 5.54 4.39 1.38
C HIS A 182 5.30 5.59 0.46
N LEU A 183 4.94 6.73 1.02
CA LEU A 183 4.77 7.96 0.27
C LEU A 183 5.99 8.88 0.32
N VAL A 184 6.79 8.82 1.39
CA VAL A 184 8.05 9.59 1.52
C VAL A 184 9.31 8.75 1.50
N GLY A 185 9.23 7.47 1.89
CA GLY A 185 10.34 6.53 1.96
C GLY A 185 10.40 5.57 0.76
N LEU A 186 10.93 4.37 0.99
CA LEU A 186 11.03 3.30 -0.01
C LEU A 186 10.22 2.06 0.41
N PRO A 187 9.56 1.35 -0.54
CA PRO A 187 9.37 1.78 -1.92
C PRO A 187 8.42 2.99 -1.97
N ASN A 188 8.80 4.01 -2.74
CA ASN A 188 7.94 5.18 -2.94
C ASN A 188 6.82 4.81 -3.94
N LEU A 189 5.55 4.97 -3.55
CA LEU A 189 4.44 4.57 -4.42
C LEU A 189 4.35 5.37 -5.72
N HIS A 190 4.84 6.61 -5.77
CA HIS A 190 4.91 7.34 -7.04
C HIS A 190 5.98 6.79 -7.97
N ASP A 191 7.15 6.47 -7.42
CA ASP A 191 8.25 5.90 -8.22
C ASP A 191 7.84 4.51 -8.73
N ALA A 192 7.17 3.71 -7.90
CA ALA A 192 6.54 2.46 -8.30
C ALA A 192 5.50 2.65 -9.41
N ALA A 193 4.57 3.60 -9.24
CA ALA A 193 3.54 3.88 -10.25
C ALA A 193 4.15 4.36 -11.58
N ARG A 194 5.24 5.15 -11.53
CA ARG A 194 6.00 5.58 -12.71
C ARG A 194 6.70 4.40 -13.37
N PHE A 195 7.52 3.65 -12.62
CA PHE A 195 8.36 2.58 -13.12
C PHE A 195 7.56 1.42 -13.72
N PHE A 196 6.44 1.05 -13.07
CA PHE A 196 5.57 -0.02 -13.57
C PHE A 196 4.50 0.46 -14.55
N ASN A 197 4.32 1.78 -14.73
CA ASN A 197 3.21 2.39 -15.47
C ASN A 197 1.84 1.79 -15.06
N CYS A 198 1.59 1.74 -13.76
CA CYS A 198 0.37 1.21 -13.16
C CYS A 198 -0.24 2.24 -12.20
N ASN A 199 -1.55 2.17 -11.97
CA ASN A 199 -2.10 2.82 -10.78
C ASN A 199 -1.63 2.05 -9.56
N ILE A 200 -1.55 2.71 -8.40
CA ILE A 200 -1.29 2.04 -7.13
C ILE A 200 -2.29 2.50 -6.10
N CYS A 201 -2.99 1.55 -5.47
CA CYS A 201 -3.84 1.76 -4.32
C CYS A 201 -3.15 1.17 -3.10
N SER A 202 -3.08 1.91 -2.01
CA SER A 202 -2.58 1.43 -0.71
C SER A 202 -3.53 1.91 0.39
N TYR A 203 -3.45 1.27 1.55
CA TYR A 203 -4.34 1.55 2.68
C TYR A 203 -3.63 1.22 3.98
N ASP A 204 -4.07 1.86 5.07
CA ASP A 204 -3.64 1.50 6.41
C ASP A 204 -4.61 0.49 7.03
N TYR A 205 -4.07 -0.57 7.64
CA TYR A 205 -4.86 -1.53 8.39
C TYR A 205 -5.66 -0.87 9.53
N SER A 206 -6.74 -1.51 9.97
CA SER A 206 -7.46 -1.12 11.17
C SER A 206 -6.49 -0.95 12.35
N GLY A 207 -6.49 0.23 12.98
CA GLY A 207 -5.59 0.62 14.07
C GLY A 207 -4.21 1.15 13.66
N TYR A 208 -3.90 1.23 12.36
CA TYR A 208 -2.70 1.90 11.82
C TYR A 208 -3.00 3.33 11.41
N GLY A 209 -1.97 4.19 11.46
CA GLY A 209 -2.05 5.61 11.08
C GLY A 209 -3.34 6.26 11.60
N ILE A 210 -4.13 6.82 10.69
CA ILE A 210 -5.42 7.44 11.05
C ILE A 210 -6.63 6.49 11.01
N SER A 211 -6.46 5.26 10.54
CA SER A 211 -7.53 4.25 10.46
C SER A 211 -8.11 3.93 11.85
N GLU A 212 -9.41 3.62 11.88
CA GLU A 212 -10.15 3.24 13.08
C GLU A 212 -9.94 1.76 13.44
N GLY A 213 -10.58 1.32 14.51
CA GLY A 213 -10.54 -0.07 14.96
C GLY A 213 -9.23 -0.46 15.64
N ASN A 214 -9.02 -1.76 15.74
CA ASN A 214 -7.83 -2.36 16.36
C ASN A 214 -7.16 -3.35 15.40
N PRO A 215 -5.82 -3.51 15.46
CA PRO A 215 -5.13 -4.47 14.61
C PRO A 215 -5.52 -5.91 14.98
N SER A 216 -6.01 -6.65 13.99
CA SER A 216 -6.24 -8.10 14.09
C SER A 216 -6.27 -8.71 12.70
N GLU A 217 -5.95 -10.00 12.59
CA GLU A 217 -6.05 -10.74 11.33
C GLU A 217 -7.43 -10.63 10.67
N LYS A 218 -8.51 -10.74 11.45
CA LYS A 218 -9.88 -10.61 10.94
C LYS A 218 -10.17 -9.21 10.39
N ASN A 219 -9.69 -8.17 11.08
CA ASN A 219 -9.83 -6.80 10.58
C ASN A 219 -8.96 -6.60 9.34
N MET A 220 -7.71 -7.06 9.33
CA MET A 220 -6.82 -6.99 8.17
C MET A 220 -7.44 -7.60 6.90
N TYR A 221 -8.15 -8.72 7.04
CA TYR A 221 -8.91 -9.33 5.94
C TYR A 221 -10.12 -8.48 5.53
N SER A 222 -10.88 -7.98 6.50
CA SER A 222 -11.99 -7.06 6.23
C SER A 222 -11.52 -5.75 5.57
N ASP A 223 -10.32 -5.27 5.92
CA ASP A 223 -9.73 -4.04 5.42
C ASP A 223 -9.40 -4.19 3.92
N ILE A 224 -8.64 -5.23 3.54
CA ILE A 224 -8.26 -5.44 2.13
C ILE A 224 -9.49 -5.70 1.26
N SER A 225 -10.49 -6.43 1.76
CA SER A 225 -11.75 -6.68 1.05
C SER A 225 -12.53 -5.38 0.82
N ALA A 226 -12.54 -4.44 1.77
CA ALA A 226 -13.20 -3.16 1.63
C ALA A 226 -12.53 -2.26 0.57
N VAL A 227 -11.20 -2.27 0.52
CA VAL A 227 -10.44 -1.54 -0.52
C VAL A 227 -10.64 -2.17 -1.88
N TYR A 228 -10.59 -3.51 -1.97
CA TYR A 228 -10.87 -4.23 -3.19
C TYR A 228 -12.27 -3.93 -3.75
N LYS A 229 -13.29 -3.95 -2.89
CA LYS A 229 -14.66 -3.57 -3.24
C LYS A 229 -14.72 -2.14 -3.78
N TYR A 230 -14.06 -1.18 -3.12
CA TYR A 230 -13.97 0.20 -3.59
C TYR A 230 -13.33 0.30 -4.99
N LEU A 231 -12.28 -0.47 -5.27
CA LEU A 231 -11.65 -0.50 -6.60
C LEU A 231 -12.63 -0.99 -7.68
N LEU A 232 -13.41 -2.03 -7.37
CA LEU A 232 -14.37 -2.61 -8.32
C LEU A 232 -15.60 -1.73 -8.53
N GLU A 233 -16.20 -1.24 -7.45
CA GLU A 233 -17.53 -0.62 -7.45
C GLU A 233 -17.45 0.90 -7.63
N ASP A 234 -16.63 1.60 -6.84
CA ASP A 234 -16.53 3.06 -6.88
C ASP A 234 -15.60 3.54 -8.00
N LEU A 235 -14.48 2.83 -8.25
CA LEU A 235 -13.54 3.18 -9.32
C LEU A 235 -13.76 2.44 -10.64
N CYS A 236 -14.72 1.49 -10.68
CA CYS A 236 -15.05 0.71 -11.86
C CYS A 236 -13.83 0.04 -12.51
N ILE A 237 -12.85 -0.40 -11.71
CA ILE A 237 -11.67 -1.11 -12.21
C ILE A 237 -12.05 -2.58 -12.38
N PRO A 238 -11.92 -3.17 -13.58
CA PRO A 238 -12.20 -4.59 -13.75
C PRO A 238 -11.26 -5.43 -12.88
N GLU A 239 -11.79 -6.48 -12.24
CA GLU A 239 -11.02 -7.42 -11.41
C GLU A 239 -9.79 -7.97 -12.15
N ALA A 240 -9.94 -8.30 -13.44
CA ALA A 240 -8.87 -8.77 -14.31
C ALA A 240 -7.76 -7.73 -14.59
N ASN A 241 -7.91 -6.48 -14.15
CA ASN A 241 -6.92 -5.42 -14.27
C ASN A 241 -6.27 -5.11 -12.91
N ILE A 242 -6.54 -5.90 -11.87
CA ILE A 242 -5.98 -5.72 -10.52
C ILE A 242 -4.91 -6.78 -10.28
N ILE A 243 -3.74 -6.34 -9.83
CA ILE A 243 -2.66 -7.21 -9.33
C ILE A 243 -2.50 -6.92 -7.83
N LEU A 244 -2.48 -7.97 -7.02
CA LEU A 244 -2.20 -7.82 -5.59
C LEU A 244 -0.71 -7.77 -5.35
N TRP A 245 -0.28 -6.89 -4.46
CA TRP A 245 1.12 -6.73 -4.07
C TRP A 245 1.22 -6.68 -2.55
N GLY A 246 1.72 -7.75 -1.93
CA GLY A 246 1.91 -7.81 -0.49
C GLY A 246 3.38 -7.85 -0.11
N TYR A 247 3.73 -7.22 1.02
CA TYR A 247 5.06 -7.30 1.62
C TYR A 247 5.01 -7.73 3.08
N SER A 248 5.82 -8.72 3.47
CA SER A 248 5.87 -9.25 4.84
C SER A 248 4.47 -9.65 5.31
N ILE A 249 3.95 -9.10 6.42
CA ILE A 249 2.58 -9.38 6.88
C ILE A 249 1.50 -9.06 5.83
N GLY A 250 1.74 -8.06 4.97
CA GLY A 250 0.82 -7.69 3.90
C GLY A 250 0.63 -8.79 2.86
N THR A 251 1.58 -9.73 2.75
CA THR A 251 1.39 -10.95 1.93
C THR A 251 0.23 -11.79 2.43
N VAL A 252 -0.02 -11.81 3.74
CA VAL A 252 -1.11 -12.59 4.32
C VAL A 252 -2.47 -12.01 3.93
N ALA A 253 -2.60 -10.68 3.94
CA ALA A 253 -3.81 -9.99 3.48
C ALA A 253 -4.05 -10.25 1.97
N SER A 254 -3.00 -10.14 1.16
CA SER A 254 -3.06 -10.37 -0.27
C SER A 254 -3.41 -11.83 -0.63
N ILE A 255 -2.87 -12.81 0.09
CA ILE A 255 -3.21 -14.23 -0.09
C ILE A 255 -4.66 -14.51 0.25
N GLU A 256 -5.17 -13.93 1.35
CA GLU A 256 -6.59 -14.08 1.72
C GLU A 256 -7.51 -13.55 0.62
N LEU A 257 -7.24 -12.35 0.10
CA LEU A 257 -8.05 -11.79 -0.97
C LEU A 257 -7.91 -12.61 -2.27
N ALA A 258 -6.69 -13.05 -2.61
CA ALA A 258 -6.45 -13.87 -3.80
C ALA A 258 -7.23 -15.20 -3.79
N LYS A 259 -7.43 -15.79 -2.61
CA LYS A 259 -8.26 -17.00 -2.45
C LYS A 259 -9.73 -16.73 -2.81
N GLN A 260 -10.23 -15.53 -2.52
CA GLN A 260 -11.63 -15.16 -2.75
C GLN A 260 -11.88 -14.62 -4.18
N ALA A 261 -10.87 -13.99 -4.79
CA ALA A 261 -10.98 -13.27 -6.06
C ALA A 261 -10.24 -14.00 -7.21
N SER A 262 -10.97 -14.86 -7.91
CA SER A 262 -10.38 -15.77 -8.90
C SER A 262 -9.95 -15.13 -10.22
N LYS A 263 -10.45 -13.93 -10.57
CA LYS A 263 -10.19 -13.28 -11.87
C LYS A 263 -9.07 -12.25 -11.83
N LEU A 264 -8.43 -12.03 -10.67
CA LEU A 264 -7.28 -11.14 -10.53
C LEU A 264 -6.19 -11.44 -11.57
N ALA A 265 -5.48 -10.40 -12.00
CA ALA A 265 -4.42 -10.52 -13.01
C ALA A 265 -3.17 -11.26 -12.47
N GLY A 266 -2.89 -11.13 -11.19
CA GLY A 266 -1.77 -11.83 -10.56
C GLY A 266 -1.54 -11.41 -9.11
N LEU A 267 -0.58 -12.07 -8.48
CA LEU A 267 -0.20 -11.88 -7.09
C LEU A 267 1.33 -11.73 -6.98
N ILE A 268 1.79 -10.68 -6.29
CA ILE A 268 3.21 -10.44 -5.98
C ILE A 268 3.39 -10.52 -4.47
N LEU A 269 4.23 -11.45 -4.03
CA LEU A 269 4.53 -11.71 -2.63
C LEU A 269 6.01 -11.41 -2.34
N LEU A 270 6.26 -10.39 -1.53
CA LEU A 270 7.60 -10.00 -1.09
C LEU A 270 7.83 -10.45 0.35
N ALA A 271 8.93 -11.15 0.62
CA ALA A 271 9.28 -11.73 1.92
C ALA A 271 8.08 -12.35 2.66
N PRO A 272 7.35 -13.30 2.04
CA PRO A 272 6.05 -13.72 2.53
C PRO A 272 6.11 -14.51 3.83
N VAL A 273 5.04 -14.37 4.61
CA VAL A 273 4.87 -15.03 5.90
C VAL A 273 4.07 -16.32 5.71
N ALA A 274 4.69 -17.47 5.98
CA ALA A 274 4.04 -18.78 5.96
C ALA A 274 2.98 -18.91 7.08
N SER A 275 3.34 -18.57 8.31
CA SER A 275 2.43 -18.33 9.45
C SER A 275 3.15 -17.61 10.58
N ILE A 276 2.40 -17.06 11.56
CA ILE A 276 3.01 -16.33 12.67
C ILE A 276 3.81 -17.25 13.60
N ILE A 277 3.31 -18.45 13.90
CA ILE A 277 4.02 -19.40 14.77
C ILE A 277 5.31 -19.87 14.08
N ARG A 278 5.25 -20.15 12.77
CA ARG A 278 6.46 -20.52 12.01
C ARG A 278 7.50 -19.42 12.00
N THR A 279 7.08 -18.15 11.97
CA THR A 279 8.01 -17.00 12.01
C THR A 279 8.74 -16.92 13.35
N ILE A 280 8.03 -17.15 14.46
CA ILE A 280 8.58 -17.02 15.82
C ILE A 280 9.40 -18.25 16.22
N CYS A 281 8.95 -19.45 15.84
CA CYS A 281 9.50 -20.73 16.32
C CYS A 281 10.49 -21.41 15.37
N TRP A 282 11.05 -20.71 14.37
CA TRP A 282 11.88 -21.28 13.29
C TRP A 282 13.30 -21.77 13.72
N ARG A 283 13.45 -22.46 14.85
CA ARG A 283 14.70 -23.14 15.21
C ARG A 283 14.69 -24.58 14.67
N LYS A 284 15.35 -24.77 13.52
CA LYS A 284 15.87 -26.01 12.89
C LYS A 284 14.96 -27.24 12.71
N CYS A 285 13.86 -27.42 13.43
CA CYS A 285 13.16 -28.70 13.44
C CYS A 285 11.98 -28.81 12.44
N CYS A 286 11.55 -27.74 11.79
CA CYS A 286 10.24 -27.71 11.11
C CYS A 286 10.24 -28.01 9.60
N TRP A 287 11.39 -28.28 8.97
CA TRP A 287 11.44 -28.44 7.51
C TRP A 287 12.41 -29.51 7.00
N GLU A 288 13.46 -29.86 7.76
CA GLU A 288 14.13 -31.13 7.54
C GLU A 288 13.13 -32.23 7.90
N ARG A 289 13.00 -33.19 6.99
CA ARG A 289 12.01 -34.25 6.95
C ARG A 289 12.26 -35.28 8.08
N SER A 290 12.34 -34.83 9.34
CA SER A 290 12.29 -35.69 10.52
C SER A 290 10.87 -35.66 11.07
N GLU A 291 10.33 -36.85 11.30
CA GLU A 291 8.93 -37.13 11.67
C GLU A 291 8.49 -36.50 13.01
N GLN A 292 9.34 -35.69 13.64
CA GLN A 292 9.14 -35.13 14.99
C GLN A 292 8.52 -33.72 15.01
N CYS A 293 8.30 -33.07 13.87
CA CYS A 293 7.70 -31.72 13.81
C CYS A 293 6.42 -31.59 12.97
N GLY A 294 5.81 -32.70 12.57
CA GLY A 294 4.52 -32.72 11.86
C GLY A 294 3.36 -32.05 12.61
N HIS A 295 3.48 -31.83 13.92
CA HIS A 295 2.35 -31.39 14.77
C HIS A 295 2.27 -29.88 15.07
N LEU A 296 3.34 -29.09 14.86
CA LEU A 296 3.25 -27.62 15.03
C LEU A 296 2.50 -26.95 13.88
N ALA A 297 2.53 -27.55 12.68
CA ALA A 297 1.80 -27.14 11.49
C ALA A 297 0.27 -27.17 11.65
N ASP A 298 -0.21 -28.03 12.54
CA ASP A 298 -1.61 -28.27 12.86
C ASP A 298 -1.98 -27.79 14.26
N CYS A 299 -1.18 -26.90 14.85
CA CYS A 299 -1.61 -26.15 16.01
C CYS A 299 -2.88 -25.38 15.63
N CYS A 300 -4.01 -25.77 16.24
CA CYS A 300 -5.32 -25.16 16.06
C CYS A 300 -5.38 -23.66 16.40
N SER A 301 -4.29 -23.11 16.96
CA SER A 301 -4.10 -21.70 17.29
C SER A 301 -3.13 -20.95 16.36
N ASP A 302 -2.63 -21.58 15.28
CA ASP A 302 -1.77 -20.88 14.32
C ASP A 302 -2.56 -19.86 13.51
N ARG A 303 -2.03 -18.65 13.44
CA ARG A 303 -2.66 -17.48 12.82
C ARG A 303 -1.87 -17.06 11.60
N PHE A 304 -2.53 -16.36 10.69
CA PHE A 304 -1.93 -15.93 9.43
C PHE A 304 -1.45 -17.12 8.60
N ASN A 305 -2.20 -18.23 8.60
CA ASN A 305 -1.81 -19.49 7.96
C ASN A 305 -1.90 -19.39 6.43
N SER A 306 -0.87 -18.80 5.82
CA SER A 306 -0.73 -18.68 4.37
C SER A 306 -0.46 -20.03 3.71
N VAL A 307 0.20 -20.97 4.41
CA VAL A 307 0.52 -22.31 3.91
C VAL A 307 -0.74 -23.06 3.47
N LYS A 308 -1.82 -23.01 4.27
CA LYS A 308 -3.09 -23.66 3.94
C LYS A 308 -3.83 -22.97 2.79
N LYS A 309 -3.63 -21.66 2.60
CA LYS A 309 -4.38 -20.83 1.64
C LYS A 309 -3.71 -20.76 0.26
N ILE A 310 -2.38 -20.78 0.22
CA ILE A 310 -1.62 -20.58 -1.02
C ILE A 310 -1.85 -21.71 -2.05
N SER A 311 -2.17 -22.92 -1.59
CA SER A 311 -2.46 -24.06 -2.45
C SER A 311 -3.74 -23.90 -3.26
N GLU A 312 -4.64 -23.00 -2.85
CA GLU A 312 -5.87 -22.67 -3.57
C GLU A 312 -5.64 -21.61 -4.67
N ILE A 313 -4.48 -20.95 -4.68
CA ILE A 313 -4.18 -19.82 -5.58
C ILE A 313 -3.65 -20.31 -6.92
N LYS A 314 -4.50 -20.21 -7.95
CA LYS A 314 -4.19 -20.65 -9.33
C LYS A 314 -3.72 -19.52 -10.28
N MET A 315 -3.78 -18.26 -9.84
CA MET A 315 -3.33 -17.13 -10.66
C MET A 315 -1.80 -17.03 -10.69
N PRO A 316 -1.21 -16.42 -11.74
CA PRO A 316 0.22 -16.15 -11.78
C PRO A 316 0.68 -15.47 -10.49
N THR A 317 1.66 -16.07 -9.82
CA THR A 317 2.11 -15.64 -8.49
C THR A 317 3.63 -15.52 -8.47
N LEU A 318 4.14 -14.30 -8.31
CA LEU A 318 5.56 -14.04 -8.11
C LEU A 318 5.87 -14.06 -6.62
N ILE A 319 6.85 -14.88 -6.24
CA ILE A 319 7.43 -14.85 -4.89
C ILE A 319 8.87 -14.35 -4.99
N ALA A 320 9.21 -13.34 -4.18
CA ALA A 320 10.55 -12.80 -4.06
C ALA A 320 10.97 -12.66 -2.59
N HIS A 321 12.23 -12.97 -2.28
CA HIS A 321 12.74 -13.00 -0.90
C HIS A 321 14.24 -12.73 -0.86
N GLY A 322 14.70 -12.02 0.16
CA GLY A 322 16.12 -11.88 0.47
C GLY A 322 16.69 -13.15 1.11
N ALA A 323 17.88 -13.59 0.69
CA ALA A 323 18.52 -14.78 1.23
C ALA A 323 19.13 -14.55 2.63
N GLN A 324 19.35 -13.28 3.01
CA GLN A 324 19.83 -12.87 4.34
C GLN A 324 18.70 -12.35 5.22
N ASP A 325 17.45 -12.72 4.93
CA ASP A 325 16.31 -12.33 5.74
C ASP A 325 16.34 -13.07 7.10
N MET A 326 16.59 -12.31 8.16
CA MET A 326 16.65 -12.81 9.53
C MET A 326 15.34 -12.64 10.31
N ILE A 327 14.35 -11.93 9.76
CA ILE A 327 13.05 -11.68 10.41
C ILE A 327 12.04 -12.72 9.93
N VAL A 328 11.88 -12.85 8.63
CA VAL A 328 11.05 -13.88 7.99
C VAL A 328 11.99 -14.69 7.12
N ARG A 329 12.52 -15.81 7.61
CA ARG A 329 13.57 -16.52 6.87
C ARG A 329 13.11 -16.97 5.48
N ILE A 330 14.05 -17.02 4.53
CA ILE A 330 13.79 -17.36 3.12
C ILE A 330 13.05 -18.70 2.93
N GLU A 331 13.16 -19.62 3.89
CA GLU A 331 12.42 -20.88 3.86
C GLU A 331 10.90 -20.68 3.80
N HIS A 332 10.35 -19.58 4.35
CA HIS A 332 8.94 -19.24 4.21
C HIS A 332 8.57 -19.00 2.75
N GLY A 333 9.35 -18.19 2.04
CA GLY A 333 9.17 -17.95 0.61
C GLY A 333 9.32 -19.22 -0.22
N LYS A 334 10.32 -20.05 0.07
CA LYS A 334 10.54 -21.34 -0.61
C LYS A 334 9.37 -22.30 -0.40
N ALA A 335 8.85 -22.41 0.83
CA ALA A 335 7.73 -23.28 1.15
C ALA A 335 6.46 -22.84 0.43
N LEU A 336 6.13 -21.54 0.46
CA LEU A 336 4.96 -21.01 -0.24
C LEU A 336 5.10 -21.14 -1.77
N TYR A 337 6.32 -21.02 -2.30
CA TYR A 337 6.59 -21.26 -3.72
C TYR A 337 6.31 -22.71 -4.13
N GLN A 338 6.75 -23.68 -3.33
CA GLN A 338 6.50 -25.09 -3.60
C GLN A 338 5.02 -25.46 -3.53
N LEU A 339 4.26 -24.80 -2.66
CA LEU A 339 2.84 -25.08 -2.44
C LEU A 339 1.90 -24.32 -3.38
N CYS A 340 2.37 -23.29 -4.08
CA CYS A 340 1.53 -22.44 -4.91
C CYS A 340 1.42 -22.97 -6.36
N PRO A 341 0.24 -23.44 -6.81
CA PRO A 341 0.07 -23.97 -8.16
C PRO A 341 0.31 -22.91 -9.26
N GLY A 342 -0.01 -21.65 -8.97
CA GLY A 342 0.18 -20.53 -9.89
C GLY A 342 1.57 -19.89 -9.85
N ALA A 343 2.53 -20.48 -9.15
CA ALA A 343 3.85 -19.87 -8.98
C ALA A 343 4.60 -19.72 -10.31
N VAL A 344 5.10 -18.51 -10.57
CA VAL A 344 6.06 -18.24 -11.65
C VAL A 344 7.49 -18.27 -11.10
N LYS A 345 8.51 -18.22 -11.98
CA LYS A 345 9.92 -18.25 -11.58
C LYS A 345 10.21 -17.29 -10.41
N PRO A 346 10.66 -17.77 -9.24
CA PRO A 346 10.82 -16.94 -8.06
C PRO A 346 12.08 -16.07 -8.17
N LEU A 347 12.26 -15.14 -7.23
CA LEU A 347 13.49 -14.36 -7.09
C LEU A 347 14.04 -14.46 -5.66
N TRP A 348 15.20 -15.09 -5.52
CA TRP A 348 15.96 -15.15 -4.27
C TRP A 348 17.16 -14.22 -4.38
N ILE A 349 17.27 -13.21 -3.52
CA ILE A 349 18.31 -12.17 -3.63
C ILE A 349 19.42 -12.44 -2.60
N PRO A 350 20.66 -12.81 -3.00
CA PRO A 350 21.70 -13.31 -2.08
C PRO A 350 22.07 -12.38 -0.92
N ASP A 351 22.12 -11.06 -1.15
CA ASP A 351 22.72 -10.09 -0.22
C ASP A 351 21.71 -9.11 0.38
N VAL A 352 20.47 -9.56 0.56
CA VAL A 352 19.36 -8.71 0.99
C VAL A 352 18.61 -9.37 2.14
N GLY A 353 18.28 -8.57 3.14
CA GLY A 353 17.50 -8.96 4.30
C GLY A 353 16.06 -8.47 4.24
N HIS A 354 15.36 -8.51 5.37
CA HIS A 354 13.92 -8.22 5.43
C HIS A 354 13.55 -6.77 5.12
N ASN A 355 14.42 -5.81 5.46
CA ASN A 355 14.08 -4.37 5.49
C ASN A 355 14.79 -3.57 4.38
N ASN A 356 15.34 -4.27 3.38
CA ASN A 356 16.01 -3.65 2.23
C ASN A 356 15.70 -4.39 0.92
N LEU A 357 14.62 -5.18 0.89
CA LEU A 357 14.21 -5.94 -0.29
C LEU A 357 13.85 -5.02 -1.47
N GLU A 358 13.13 -3.95 -1.17
CA GLU A 358 12.79 -2.85 -2.06
C GLU A 358 13.99 -2.07 -2.58
N ASN A 359 15.17 -2.16 -1.94
CA ASN A 359 16.37 -1.45 -2.37
C ASN A 359 17.17 -2.23 -3.43
N SER A 360 16.63 -3.32 -3.98
CA SER A 360 17.31 -4.10 -5.02
C SER A 360 16.75 -3.82 -6.41
N SER A 361 17.59 -3.37 -7.35
CA SER A 361 17.16 -3.18 -8.75
C SER A 361 16.64 -4.49 -9.38
N MET A 362 17.23 -5.63 -8.99
CA MET A 362 16.81 -6.97 -9.42
C MET A 362 15.33 -7.23 -9.08
N LEU A 363 14.87 -6.78 -7.91
CA LEU A 363 13.48 -6.93 -7.52
C LEU A 363 12.57 -6.12 -8.45
N TRP A 364 12.87 -4.83 -8.65
CA TRP A 364 12.07 -3.94 -9.49
C TRP A 364 11.99 -4.45 -10.92
N GLN A 365 13.12 -4.89 -11.49
CA GLN A 365 13.15 -5.49 -12.82
C GLN A 365 12.33 -6.78 -12.89
N ARG A 366 12.40 -7.65 -11.86
CA ARG A 366 11.63 -8.89 -11.80
C ARG A 366 10.13 -8.63 -11.69
N MET A 367 9.72 -7.69 -10.84
CA MET A 367 8.32 -7.29 -10.69
C MET A 367 7.78 -6.71 -12.00
N ARG A 368 8.54 -5.84 -12.67
CA ARG A 368 8.14 -5.31 -13.98
C ARG A 368 8.01 -6.41 -15.03
N LYS A 369 8.93 -7.37 -15.06
CA LYS A 369 8.83 -8.53 -15.95
C LYS A 369 7.54 -9.30 -15.67
N PHE A 370 7.22 -9.56 -14.41
CA PHE A 370 5.99 -10.23 -14.02
C PHE A 370 4.75 -9.48 -14.52
N ILE A 371 4.63 -8.19 -14.16
CA ILE A 371 3.51 -7.33 -14.55
C ILE A 371 3.33 -7.29 -16.07
N ASN A 372 4.43 -7.22 -16.83
CA ASN A 372 4.35 -7.04 -18.28
C ASN A 372 4.16 -8.33 -19.07
N LYS A 373 4.65 -9.48 -18.57
CA LYS A 373 4.79 -10.72 -19.36
C LYS A 373 4.15 -11.96 -18.73
N GLU A 374 3.92 -11.98 -17.43
CA GLU A 374 3.51 -13.19 -16.71
C GLU A 374 2.15 -13.05 -16.01
N ALA A 375 1.76 -11.83 -15.64
CA ALA A 375 0.39 -11.53 -15.21
C ALA A 375 -0.61 -11.82 -16.34
N ARG A 376 -1.83 -12.23 -15.98
CA ARG A 376 -2.91 -12.43 -16.95
C ARG A 376 -3.18 -11.14 -17.71
N PRO A 377 -3.49 -11.20 -19.01
CA PRO A 377 -3.72 -10.00 -19.80
C PRO A 377 -4.87 -9.17 -19.22
N PRO A 378 -4.74 -7.84 -19.18
CA PRO A 378 -5.81 -6.99 -18.67
C PRO A 378 -6.97 -7.02 -19.66
N LEU A 379 -8.18 -6.80 -19.16
CA LEU A 379 -9.29 -6.47 -20.05
C LEU A 379 -8.99 -5.13 -20.71
N GLU A 380 -9.03 -5.11 -22.04
CA GLU A 380 -8.99 -3.87 -22.78
C GLU A 380 -10.19 -3.03 -22.36
N ARG A 381 -9.93 -1.80 -21.93
CA ARG A 381 -11.00 -0.81 -21.80
C ARG A 381 -11.57 -0.63 -23.19
N LYS A 382 -12.71 -1.28 -23.49
CA LYS A 382 -13.55 -0.87 -24.62
C LYS A 382 -13.69 0.64 -24.47
N ARG A 383 -13.23 1.40 -25.47
CA ARG A 383 -13.45 2.84 -25.53
C ARG A 383 -14.96 3.04 -25.38
N PHE A 384 -15.43 3.34 -24.19
CA PHE A 384 -16.70 4.01 -24.07
C PHE A 384 -16.48 5.34 -24.78
N LYS A 385 -17.01 5.45 -25.99
CA LYS A 385 -17.24 6.72 -26.67
C LYS A 385 -18.29 7.47 -25.84
N THR A 386 -17.93 7.86 -24.62
CA THR A 386 -18.79 8.69 -23.80
C THR A 386 -18.73 10.09 -24.41
N SER A 387 -19.88 10.48 -24.94
CA SER A 387 -20.39 11.85 -25.00
C SER A 387 -19.82 12.90 -25.95
N GLU A 388 -18.97 12.63 -26.95
CA GLU A 388 -18.83 13.63 -28.03
C GLU A 388 -20.13 13.80 -28.84
N LYS A 389 -20.95 12.75 -28.95
CA LYS A 389 -22.29 12.83 -29.57
C LYS A 389 -23.35 13.46 -28.65
N LEU A 390 -23.23 13.35 -27.33
CA LEU A 390 -24.17 13.98 -26.38
C LEU A 390 -23.84 15.47 -26.18
N ILE A 391 -22.55 15.83 -26.16
CA ILE A 391 -22.08 17.22 -26.11
C ILE A 391 -22.43 17.95 -27.42
N LYS A 392 -22.26 17.31 -28.60
CA LYS A 392 -22.68 17.91 -29.88
C LYS A 392 -24.20 18.05 -30.03
N LYS A 393 -25.01 17.18 -29.39
CA LYS A 393 -26.48 17.28 -29.42
C LYS A 393 -27.00 18.36 -28.45
N HIS A 394 -26.30 18.60 -27.34
CA HIS A 394 -26.60 19.70 -26.41
C HIS A 394 -26.06 21.07 -26.86
N SER A 395 -24.95 21.14 -27.60
CA SER A 395 -24.45 22.41 -28.16
C SER A 395 -25.35 22.90 -29.31
N LYS A 396 -25.78 22.01 -30.22
CA LYS A 396 -26.68 22.39 -31.33
C LYS A 396 -28.06 22.91 -30.87
N ASN A 397 -28.58 22.43 -29.73
CA ASN A 397 -29.87 22.90 -29.21
C ASN A 397 -29.76 24.21 -28.40
N LYS A 398 -28.59 24.55 -27.85
CA LYS A 398 -28.38 25.84 -27.17
C LYS A 398 -28.14 26.98 -28.15
N ASP A 399 -27.44 26.72 -29.26
CA ASP A 399 -27.18 27.74 -30.28
C ASP A 399 -28.46 28.15 -31.06
N SER A 400 -29.46 27.27 -31.16
CA SER A 400 -30.76 27.61 -31.78
C SER A 400 -31.68 28.41 -30.86
N HIS A 401 -31.51 28.33 -29.53
CA HIS A 401 -32.34 29.06 -28.57
C HIS A 401 -31.82 30.49 -28.38
N TYR A 402 -30.50 30.68 -28.31
CA TYR A 402 -29.89 32.01 -28.17
C TYR A 402 -29.99 32.88 -29.44
N LYS A 403 -30.08 32.27 -30.64
CA LYS A 403 -30.31 33.03 -31.89
C LYS A 403 -31.74 33.55 -32.03
N LYS A 404 -32.74 32.83 -31.50
CA LYS A 404 -34.15 33.27 -31.53
C LYS A 404 -34.48 34.34 -30.50
N GLU A 405 -33.77 34.41 -29.37
CA GLU A 405 -33.96 35.46 -28.36
C GLU A 405 -33.22 36.76 -28.69
N SER A 406 -32.09 36.71 -29.39
CA SER A 406 -31.37 37.91 -29.82
C SER A 406 -32.05 38.60 -31.02
N GLU A 407 -32.66 37.85 -31.93
CA GLU A 407 -33.44 38.43 -33.05
C GLU A 407 -34.77 39.05 -32.61
N LYS A 408 -35.30 38.66 -31.44
CA LYS A 408 -36.53 39.24 -30.87
C LYS A 408 -36.28 40.56 -30.11
N LYS A 409 -35.09 40.74 -29.53
CA LYS A 409 -34.71 41.97 -28.79
C LYS A 409 -34.17 43.10 -29.66
N ILE A 410 -33.84 42.86 -30.93
CA ILE A 410 -33.36 43.89 -31.87
C ILE A 410 -34.52 44.55 -32.65
N ARG A 411 -35.77 44.11 -32.45
CA ARG A 411 -36.97 44.70 -33.07
C ARG A 411 -37.79 45.62 -32.16
N GLU A 412 -37.33 45.92 -30.96
CA GLU A 412 -38.04 46.79 -29.97
C GLU A 412 -37.16 47.94 -29.43
N VAL A 413 -36.23 48.48 -30.24
CA VAL A 413 -35.60 49.78 -29.98
C VAL A 413 -35.73 50.67 -31.20
#